data_AF-A0A7X0L736-F1
#
_entry.id   AF-A0A7X0L736-F1
#
_cell.length_a   1.000
_cell.length_b   1.000
_cell.length_c   1.000
_cell.angle_alpha   90.00
_cell.angle_beta   90.00
_cell.angle_gamma   90.00
#
_symmetry.space_group_name_H-M   'P 1'
#
loop_
_entity.id
_entity.type
_entity.pdbx_description
1 polymer ?
#
loop_
_entity_poly.entity_id
_entity_poly.type
_entity_poly.pdbx_seq_one_letter_code
_entity_poly.pdbx_strand_id
1 'polypeptide(L)'
;MNTEELFGREIEDDHDLLTYNESAARLREEIEKTQVVLADLLAQPDTADGAKLALITSATTRLNSLQDSAARNSRAAANDQISSGFLRYNGPGSSLVD
;
A
#
# COMPACT_ATOMS: atom_id res chain seq x y z
N MET A 1 40.21 -11.67 -28.36
CA MET A 1 38.94 -12.41 -28.32
C MET A 1 38.01 -11.53 -27.49
N ASN A 2 37.06 -10.89 -28.17
CA ASN A 2 36.08 -9.98 -27.58
C ASN A 2 35.04 -10.81 -26.82
N THR A 3 34.70 -10.39 -25.61
CA THR A 3 33.48 -10.78 -24.90
C THR A 3 32.89 -9.53 -24.28
N GLU A 4 32.36 -8.68 -25.16
CA GLU A 4 31.37 -7.65 -24.87
C GLU A 4 30.01 -8.30 -24.52
N GLU A 5 29.96 -9.16 -23.49
CA GLU A 5 28.74 -9.88 -23.08
C GLU A 5 28.48 -9.77 -21.57
N LEU A 6 28.59 -8.56 -21.03
CA LEU A 6 27.94 -8.21 -19.76
C LEU A 6 27.01 -7.01 -19.93
N PHE A 7 26.45 -6.85 -21.13
CA PHE A 7 25.19 -6.13 -21.31
C PHE A 7 24.07 -7.05 -20.83
N GLY A 8 23.26 -6.60 -19.87
CA GLY A 8 21.96 -7.24 -19.60
C GLY A 8 21.61 -7.56 -18.15
N ARG A 9 22.16 -6.85 -17.16
CA ARG A 9 21.29 -6.48 -16.03
C ARG A 9 20.78 -5.08 -16.29
N GLU A 10 19.91 -4.97 -17.30
CA GLU A 10 18.81 -4.05 -17.12
C GLU A 10 18.20 -4.46 -15.78
N ILE A 11 18.21 -3.50 -14.87
CA ILE A 11 17.33 -3.49 -13.74
C ILE A 11 15.95 -3.43 -14.40
N GLU A 12 15.43 -4.59 -14.80
CA GLU A 12 14.00 -4.85 -14.77
C GLU A 12 13.65 -4.54 -13.32
N ASP A 13 13.29 -3.27 -13.10
CA ASP A 13 12.41 -2.91 -12.02
C ASP A 13 11.25 -3.88 -12.16
N ASP A 14 11.24 -4.91 -11.31
CA ASP A 14 10.11 -5.81 -11.09
C ASP A 14 8.94 -4.94 -10.58
N HIS A 15 8.37 -4.15 -11.49
CA HIS A 15 7.14 -3.44 -11.31
C HIS A 15 6.01 -4.44 -11.50
N ASP A 16 6.00 -5.47 -10.66
CA ASP A 16 4.83 -6.29 -10.46
C ASP A 16 3.74 -5.36 -9.94
N LEU A 17 2.89 -4.91 -10.87
CA LEU A 17 1.72 -4.12 -10.56
C LEU A 17 0.83 -4.99 -9.67
N LEU A 18 0.81 -4.64 -8.40
CA LEU A 18 -0.03 -5.35 -7.45
C LEU A 18 -1.48 -5.13 -7.80
N THR A 19 -2.25 -6.22 -7.80
CA THR A 19 -3.70 -6.10 -7.81
C THR A 19 -4.17 -5.34 -6.56
N TYR A 20 -5.39 -4.79 -6.62
CA TYR A 20 -5.99 -4.10 -5.48
C TYR A 20 -5.99 -4.98 -4.20
N ASN A 21 -6.20 -6.29 -4.35
CA ASN A 21 -6.20 -7.21 -3.23
C ASN A 21 -4.79 -7.50 -2.68
N GLU A 22 -3.80 -7.63 -3.56
CA GLU A 22 -2.40 -7.85 -3.16
C GLU A 22 -1.79 -6.61 -2.50
N SER A 23 -2.08 -5.42 -3.03
CA SER A 23 -1.66 -4.16 -2.40
C SER A 23 -2.30 -3.97 -1.01
N ALA A 24 -3.57 -4.33 -0.84
CA ALA A 24 -4.23 -4.32 0.47
C ALA A 24 -3.68 -5.38 1.44
N ALA A 25 -3.28 -6.55 0.95
CA ALA A 25 -2.63 -7.58 1.75
C ALA A 25 -1.25 -7.12 2.23
N ARG A 26 -0.39 -6.65 1.30
CA ARG A 26 0.94 -6.13 1.64
C ARG A 26 0.89 -4.95 2.59
N LEU A 27 -0.08 -4.04 2.41
CA LEU A 27 -0.25 -2.91 3.32
C LEU A 27 -0.61 -3.36 4.75
N ARG A 28 -1.45 -4.39 4.89
CA ARG A 28 -1.78 -4.97 6.22
C ARG A 28 -0.56 -5.61 6.86
N GLU A 29 0.18 -6.42 6.11
CA GLU A 29 1.42 -7.03 6.62
C GLU A 29 2.43 -5.98 7.09
N GLU A 30 2.57 -4.88 6.36
CA GLU A 30 3.48 -3.80 6.71
C GLU A 30 3.04 -3.04 7.98
N ILE A 31 1.72 -2.85 8.16
CA ILE A 31 1.15 -2.31 9.39
C ILE A 31 1.47 -3.23 10.57
N GLU A 32 1.23 -4.53 10.45
CA GLU A 32 1.49 -5.52 11.50
C GLU A 32 2.98 -5.55 11.87
N LYS A 33 3.88 -5.59 10.88
CA LYS A 33 5.33 -5.51 11.11
C LYS A 33 5.72 -4.24 11.87
N THR A 34 5.19 -3.09 11.46
CA THR A 34 5.48 -1.81 12.12
C THR A 34 4.97 -1.77 13.56
N GLN A 35 3.81 -2.37 13.84
CA GLN A 35 3.25 -2.50 15.19
C GLN A 35 4.13 -3.38 16.08
N VAL A 36 4.64 -4.50 15.57
CA VAL A 36 5.57 -5.37 16.30
C VAL A 36 6.84 -4.61 16.66
N VAL A 37 7.45 -3.89 15.70
CA VAL A 37 8.65 -3.07 15.97
C VAL A 37 8.37 -2.02 17.04
N LEU A 38 7.23 -1.33 16.98
CA LEU A 38 6.86 -0.33 17.98
C LEU A 38 6.67 -0.96 19.37
N ALA A 39 6.02 -2.12 19.44
CA ALA A 39 5.83 -2.86 20.69
C ALA A 39 7.17 -3.29 21.29
N ASP A 40 8.10 -3.80 20.47
CA ASP A 40 9.44 -4.19 20.89
C ASP A 40 10.24 -3.00 21.42
N LEU A 41 10.17 -1.84 20.74
CA LEU A 41 10.83 -0.61 21.19
C LEU A 41 10.27 -0.10 22.52
N LEU A 42 8.96 -0.23 22.74
CA LEU A 42 8.30 0.16 23.99
C LEU A 42 8.55 -0.81 25.14
N ALA A 43 8.73 -2.11 24.84
CA ALA A 43 9.00 -3.15 25.84
C ALA A 43 10.45 -3.14 26.33
N GLN A 44 11.37 -2.57 25.56
CA GLN A 44 12.75 -2.39 26.01
C GLN A 44 12.81 -1.44 27.22
N PRO A 45 13.70 -1.70 28.20
CA PRO A 45 13.87 -0.80 29.34
C PRO A 45 14.25 0.61 28.87
N ASP A 46 13.89 1.62 29.65
CA ASP A 46 14.27 3.01 29.35
C ASP A 46 15.76 3.20 29.52
N THR A 47 16.47 3.07 28.41
CA THR A 47 17.77 3.68 28.24
C THR A 47 17.55 5.18 28.14
N ALA A 48 18.27 5.97 28.94
CA ALA A 48 18.26 7.44 28.93
C ALA A 48 18.88 8.02 27.65
N ASP A 49 18.49 7.48 26.50
CA ASP A 49 19.13 7.66 25.22
C ASP A 49 18.10 8.23 24.25
N GLY A 50 18.33 9.48 23.81
CA GLY A 50 17.43 10.18 22.87
C GLY A 50 17.22 9.42 21.56
N ALA A 51 18.13 8.49 21.23
CA ALA A 51 18.01 7.59 20.09
C ALA A 51 16.76 6.69 20.17
N LYS A 52 16.40 6.15 21.35
CA LYS A 52 15.21 5.30 21.51
C LYS A 52 13.93 6.10 21.24
N LEU A 53 13.85 7.32 21.77
CA LEU A 53 12.71 8.21 21.56
C LEU A 53 12.56 8.59 20.08
N ALA A 54 13.68 8.82 19.38
CA ALA A 54 13.66 9.10 17.94
C ALA A 54 13.14 7.89 17.13
N LEU A 55 13.56 6.67 17.48
CA LEU A 55 13.07 5.44 16.85
C LEU A 55 11.58 5.23 17.08
N ILE A 56 11.09 5.41 18.32
CA ILE A 56 9.66 5.32 18.64
C ILE A 56 8.85 6.35 17.84
N THR A 57 9.34 7.59 17.77
CA THR A 57 8.68 8.67 17.02
C THR A 57 8.62 8.34 15.53
N SER A 58 9.72 7.83 14.97
CA SER A 58 9.78 7.41 13.56
C SER A 58 8.83 6.26 13.25
N ALA A 59 8.84 5.21 14.08
CA ALA A 59 7.95 4.05 13.94
C ALA A 59 6.47 4.45 14.05
N THR A 60 6.14 5.32 15.01
CA THR A 60 4.78 5.85 15.17
C THR A 60 4.34 6.65 13.95
N THR A 61 5.21 7.52 13.43
CA THR A 61 4.93 8.32 12.23
C THR A 61 4.68 7.43 11.01
N ARG A 62 5.51 6.39 10.83
CA ARG A 62 5.33 5.40 9.76
C ARG A 62 4.00 4.66 9.90
N LEU A 63 3.66 4.19 11.11
CA LEU A 63 2.42 3.50 11.38
C LEU A 63 1.19 4.35 11.02
N ASN A 64 1.18 5.62 11.43
CA ASN A 64 0.10 6.55 11.10
C ASN A 64 -0.05 6.72 9.58
N SER A 65 1.05 6.89 8.86
CA SER A 65 1.02 7.03 7.40
C SER A 65 0.47 5.79 6.67
N LEU A 66 0.83 4.59 7.16
CA LEU A 66 0.31 3.33 6.63
C LEU A 66 -1.19 3.17 6.91
N GLN A 67 -1.63 3.51 8.13
CA GLN A 67 -3.04 3.47 8.52
C GLN A 67 -3.89 4.46 7.71
N ASP A 68 -3.40 5.68 7.49
CA ASP A 68 -4.05 6.67 6.64
C ASP A 68 -4.18 6.18 5.20
N SER A 69 -3.12 5.53 4.69
CA SER A 69 -3.14 4.92 3.36
C SER A 69 -4.15 3.78 3.27
N ALA A 70 -4.25 2.94 4.30
CA ALA A 70 -5.24 1.86 4.37
C ALA A 70 -6.68 2.42 4.42
N ALA A 71 -6.90 3.49 5.19
CA ALA A 71 -8.20 4.16 5.26
C ALA A 71 -8.61 4.77 3.92
N ARG A 72 -7.67 5.39 3.19
CA ARG A 72 -7.91 5.92 1.83
C ARG A 72 -8.26 4.81 0.85
N ASN A 73 -7.51 3.70 0.85
CA ASN A 73 -7.78 2.57 -0.03
C ASN A 73 -9.16 1.96 0.25
N SER A 74 -9.53 1.81 1.52
CA SER A 74 -10.86 1.32 1.90
C SER A 74 -11.99 2.24 1.42
N ARG A 75 -11.82 3.56 1.50
CA ARG A 75 -12.82 4.53 1.00
C ARG A 75 -12.92 4.50 -0.52
N ALA A 76 -11.79 4.38 -1.23
CA ALA A 76 -11.77 4.27 -2.69
C ALA A 76 -12.55 3.04 -3.16
N ALA A 77 -12.31 1.87 -2.57
CA ALA A 77 -13.07 0.66 -2.92
C ALA A 77 -14.57 0.76 -2.60
N ALA A 78 -14.95 1.41 -1.51
CA ALA A 78 -16.36 1.64 -1.20
C ALA A 78 -17.02 2.58 -2.23
N ASN A 79 -16.31 3.60 -2.70
CA ASN A 79 -16.80 4.52 -3.73
C ASN A 79 -16.89 3.86 -5.11
N ASP A 80 -15.98 2.95 -5.45
CA ASP A 80 -16.05 2.18 -6.70
C ASP A 80 -17.29 1.28 -6.76
N GLN A 81 -17.74 0.72 -5.63
CA GLN A 81 -19.01 -0.01 -5.59
C GLN A 81 -20.21 0.88 -5.93
N ILE A 82 -20.18 2.17 -5.55
CA ILE A 82 -21.22 3.16 -5.84
C ILE A 82 -21.13 3.68 -7.29
N SER A 83 -19.92 3.74 -7.85
CA SER A 83 -19.61 4.18 -9.22
C SER A 83 -20.16 3.26 -10.32
N SER A 84 -20.58 2.04 -9.98
CA SER A 84 -21.19 1.08 -10.92
C SER A 84 -22.47 1.58 -11.64
N GLY A 85 -22.99 2.76 -11.27
CA GLY A 85 -24.04 3.47 -12.00
C GLY A 85 -23.61 4.37 -13.16
N PHE A 86 -22.32 4.72 -13.30
CA PHE A 86 -21.87 5.77 -14.24
C PHE A 86 -21.66 5.28 -15.69
N LEU A 87 -21.67 3.97 -15.93
CA LEU A 87 -21.52 3.37 -17.28
C LEU A 87 -22.81 2.70 -17.79
N ARG A 88 -23.98 3.25 -17.47
CA ARG A 88 -25.19 2.91 -18.25
C ARG A 88 -25.18 3.70 -19.56
N TYR A 89 -24.41 3.21 -20.53
CA TYR A 89 -24.60 3.62 -21.92
C TYR A 89 -25.94 3.05 -22.41
N ASN A 90 -26.98 3.89 -22.40
CA ASN A 90 -28.20 3.59 -23.14
C ASN A 90 -27.94 3.97 -24.60
N GLY A 91 -27.62 2.99 -25.42
CA GLY A 91 -27.50 3.20 -26.87
C GLY A 91 -28.81 3.75 -27.44
N PRO A 92 -28.76 4.57 -28.52
CA PRO A 92 -29.95 5.04 -29.20
C PRO A 92 -30.70 3.83 -29.78
N GLY A 93 -31.80 3.43 -29.13
CA GLY A 93 -32.56 2.22 -29.46
C GLY A 93 -33.23 1.54 -28.25
N SER A 94 -32.86 1.92 -27.02
CA SER A 94 -33.47 1.41 -25.77
C SER A 94 -34.86 2.01 -25.47
N SER A 95 -35.73 2.12 -26.47
CA SER A 95 -37.16 2.32 -26.23
C SER A 95 -37.82 0.97 -26.46
N LEU A 96 -37.98 0.19 -25.39
CA LEU A 96 -38.92 -0.92 -25.41
C LEU A 96 -40.30 -0.30 -25.68
N VAL A 97 -40.95 -0.85 -26.69
CA VAL A 97 -42.28 -0.51 -27.17
C VAL A 97 -43.26 -0.88 -26.05
N ASP A 98 -44.06 0.08 -25.58
CA ASP A 98 -45.24 -0.16 -24.73
C ASP A 98 -46.34 -0.88 -25.51
#